data_AF-A0A1J1JFM5-F1
#
_entry.id   AF-A0A1J1JFM5-F1
#
_cell.length_a   1.000
_cell.length_b   1.000
_cell.length_c   1.000
_cell.angle_alpha   90.00
_cell.angle_beta   90.00
_cell.angle_gamma   90.00
#
_symmetry.space_group_name_H-M   'P 1'
#
loop_
_entity.id
_entity.type
_entity.pdbx_description
1 polymer ?
#
loop_
_entity_poly.entity_id
_entity_poly.type
_entity_poly.pdbx_seq_one_letter_code
_entity_poly.pdbx_strand_id
1 'polypeptide(L)' 'MPAYNEVLTQVKSLTITEQLRLLNDLKGMVEQGIKVDDDEIISIEDINESEVALQDYLAGRDSGKSLEDIEIELFGGQLD' A
#
# COMPACT_ATOMS: atom_id res chain seq x y z
N MET A 1 0.14 20.88 -1.57
CA MET A 1 -0.93 20.19 -0.84
C MET A 1 -1.32 21.06 0.34
N PRO A 2 -2.61 21.34 0.59
CA PRO A 2 -3.01 22.10 1.77
C PRO A 2 -2.59 21.36 3.05
N ALA A 3 -2.10 22.10 4.04
CA ALA A 3 -1.68 21.53 5.30
C ALA A 3 -2.90 21.02 6.08
N TYR A 4 -2.76 19.96 6.88
CA TYR A 4 -3.85 19.36 7.68
C TYR A 4 -4.67 20.41 8.45
N ASN A 5 -4.00 21.42 9.00
CA ASN A 5 -4.63 22.50 9.77
C ASN A 5 -5.53 23.41 8.92
N GLU A 6 -5.20 23.62 7.65
CA GLU A 6 -6.00 24.44 6.74
C GLU A 6 -7.30 23.72 6.38
N VAL A 7 -7.20 22.41 6.09
CA VAL A 7 -8.37 21.55 5.82
C VAL A 7 -9.26 21.46 7.06
N LEU A 8 -8.68 21.25 8.25
CA LEU A 8 -9.44 21.19 9.50
C LEU A 8 -10.19 22.50 9.78
N THR A 9 -9.57 23.64 9.50
CA THR A 9 -10.19 24.95 9.69
C THR A 9 -11.38 25.14 8.73
N GLN A 10 -11.22 24.73 7.47
CA GLN A 10 -12.29 24.77 6.48
C GLN A 10 -13.47 23.87 6.88
N VAL A 11 -13.21 22.64 7.32
CA VAL A 11 -14.28 21.73 7.77
C VAL A 11 -15.02 22.28 9.00
N LYS A 12 -14.31 22.90 9.95
CA LYS A 12 -14.93 23.51 11.14
C LYS A 12 -15.83 24.71 10.82
N SER A 13 -15.60 25.38 9.68
CA SER A 13 -16.44 26.49 9.23
C SER A 13 -17.76 26.06 8.59
N LEU A 14 -17.90 24.77 8.25
CA LEU A 14 -19.11 24.20 7.68
C LEU A 14 -20.21 24.01 8.72
N THR A 15 -21.47 24.03 8.29
CA THR A 15 -22.60 23.63 9.12
C THR A 15 -22.57 22.14 9.43
N ILE A 16 -23.24 21.71 10.51
CA ILE A 16 -23.30 20.29 10.91
C ILE A 16 -23.82 19.41 9.76
N THR A 17 -24.81 19.89 9.00
CA THR A 17 -25.36 19.19 7.84
C THR A 17 -24.33 18.98 6.74
N GLU A 18 -23.51 20.00 6.46
CA GLU A 18 -22.44 19.93 5.46
C GLU A 18 -21.28 19.05 5.93
N GLN A 19 -20.95 19.08 7.22
CA GLN A 19 -19.95 18.18 7.80
C GLN A 19 -20.38 16.70 7.69
N LEU A 20 -21.66 16.41 7.98
CA LEU A 20 -22.21 15.06 7.83
C LEU A 20 -22.25 14.60 6.37
N ARG A 21 -22.57 15.50 5.43
CA ARG A 21 -22.54 15.21 4.00
C ARG A 21 -21.10 14.91 3.53
N LEU A 22 -20.15 15.76 3.91
CA LEU A 22 -18.74 15.58 3.60
C LEU A 22 -18.20 14.26 4.18
N LEU A 23 -18.58 13.91 5.41
CA LEU A 23 -18.19 12.63 6.02
C LEU A 23 -18.75 11.43 5.24
N ASN A 24 -20.00 11.48 4.80
CA ASN A 24 -20.60 10.42 3.98
C ASN A 24 -19.94 10.30 2.60
N ASP A 25 -19.63 11.43 1.97
CA ASP A 25 -18.95 11.46 0.67
C ASP A 25 -17.53 10.88 0.80
N LEU A 26 -16.77 11.28 1.83
CA LEU A 26 -15.45 10.74 2.14
C LEU A 26 -15.50 9.25 2.47
N LYS A 27 -16.51 8.81 3.23
CA LYS A 27 -16.71 7.40 3.54
C LYS A 27 -16.95 6.58 2.27
N GLY A 28 -17.76 7.09 1.34
CA GLY A 28 -17.97 6.46 0.04
C GLY A 28 -16.69 6.39 -0.80
N MET A 29 -15.83 7.41 -0.74
CA MET A 29 -14.52 7.39 -1.41
C MET A 29 -13.53 6.41 -0.78
N VAL A 30 -13.56 6.25 0.55
CA VAL A 30 -12.72 5.28 1.26
C VAL A 30 -13.21 3.85 1.06
N GLU A 31 -14.53 3.62 1.02
CA GLU A 31 -15.11 2.32 0.68
C GLU A 31 -14.90 1.93 -0.79
N GLN A 32 -14.65 2.90 -1.67
CA GLN A 32 -14.15 2.69 -3.03
C GLN A 32 -12.62 2.51 -3.09
N GLY A 33 -11.94 2.61 -1.95
CA GLY A 33 -10.50 2.39 -1.81
C GLY A 33 -10.16 0.98 -2.27
N ILE A 34 -9.62 0.91 -3.49
CA ILE A 34 -9.01 -0.24 -4.15
C ILE A 34 -9.69 -1.56 -3.78
N LYS A 35 -10.70 -1.94 -4.58
CA LYS A 35 -10.88 -3.37 -4.86
C LYS A 35 -9.56 -3.86 -5.45
N VAL A 36 -8.67 -4.34 -4.59
CA VAL A 36 -7.65 -5.30 -5.00
C VAL A 36 -8.50 -6.54 -5.30
N ASP A 37 -8.43 -7.05 -6.53
CA ASP A 37 -8.98 -8.36 -6.84
C ASP A 37 -8.20 -9.36 -5.98
N ASP A 38 -8.67 -9.64 -4.76
CA ASP A 38 -8.15 -10.69 -3.87
C ASP A 38 -8.45 -12.11 -4.41
N ASP A 39 -8.94 -12.22 -5.65
CA ASP A 39 -9.16 -13.47 -6.38
C ASP A 39 -7.96 -13.82 -7.28
N GLU A 40 -6.76 -13.30 -6.99
CA GLU A 40 -5.54 -13.73 -7.68
C GLU A 40 -5.27 -15.21 -7.34
N ILE A 41 -5.64 -16.09 -8.29
CA ILE A 41 -5.35 -17.52 -8.19
C ILE A 41 -3.85 -17.69 -8.43
N ILE A 42 -3.08 -17.76 -7.35
CA ILE A 42 -1.67 -18.16 -7.38
C ILE A 42 -1.60 -19.61 -7.85
N SER A 43 -0.77 -19.89 -8.86
CA SER A 43 -0.61 -21.25 -9.38
C SER A 43 0.11 -22.16 -8.37
N ILE A 44 -0.09 -23.48 -8.48
CA ILE A 44 0.60 -24.45 -7.61
C ILE A 44 2.12 -24.37 -7.84
N GLU A 45 2.54 -24.12 -9.08
CA GLU A 45 3.92 -23.89 -9.46
C GLU A 45 4.52 -22.68 -8.72
N ASP A 46 3.84 -21.53 -8.74
CA ASP A 46 4.32 -20.32 -8.05
C ASP A 46 4.41 -20.52 -6.52
N ILE A 47 3.46 -21.26 -5.94
CA ILE A 47 3.49 -21.62 -4.52
C ILE A 47 4.71 -22.51 -4.20
N ASN A 48 4.98 -23.51 -5.05
CA ASN A 48 6.11 -24.40 -4.85
C ASN A 48 7.45 -23.68 -5.01
N GLU A 49 7.57 -22.78 -5.99
CA GLU A 49 8.76 -21.96 -6.17
C GLU A 49 9.00 -21.04 -4.98
N SER A 50 7.94 -20.41 -4.47
CA SER A 50 7.99 -19.57 -3.27
C SER A 50 8.41 -20.36 -2.02
N GLU A 51 7.87 -21.57 -1.82
CA GLU A 51 8.24 -22.43 -0.69
C GLU A 51 9.72 -22.85 -0.78
N VAL A 52 10.22 -23.21 -1.97
CA VAL A 52 11.64 -23.55 -2.16
C VAL A 52 12.53 -22.36 -1.83
N ALA A 53 12.20 -21.16 -2.33
CA ALA A 53 12.97 -19.95 -2.05
C ALA A 53 13.02 -19.66 -0.53
N LEU A 54 11.88 -19.82 0.16
CA LEU A 54 11.81 -19.65 1.61
C LEU A 54 12.69 -20.66 2.36
N GLN A 55 12.66 -21.94 1.97
CA GLN A 55 13.49 -22.96 2.59
C GLN A 55 14.98 -22.71 2.37
N ASP A 56 15.38 -22.22 1.20
CA ASP A 56 16.78 -21.89 0.92
C ASP A 56 17.26 -20.66 1.69
N TYR A 57 16.40 -19.65 1.90
CA TYR A 57 16.68 -18.53 2.80
C TYR A 57 16.86 -19.00 4.25
N LEU A 58 15.93 -19.82 4.76
CA LEU A 58 16.02 -20.35 6.13
C LEU A 58 17.25 -21.25 6.32
N ALA A 59 17.66 -21.99 5.29
CA ALA A 59 18.87 -22.80 5.29
C ALA A 59 20.16 -21.98 5.13
N GLY A 60 20.07 -20.66 4.94
CA GLY A 60 21.21 -19.77 4.70
C GLY A 60 21.92 -20.01 3.36
N ARG A 61 21.25 -20.69 2.43
CA ARG A 61 21.74 -20.89 1.05
C ARG A 61 21.42 -19.71 0.16
N ASP A 62 20.33 -19.02 0.47
CA ASP A 62 20.00 -17.71 -0.07
C ASP A 62 20.31 -16.64 0.98
N SER A 63 21.25 -15.74 0.66
CA SER A 63 21.59 -14.59 1.50
C SER A 63 20.58 -13.45 1.39
N GLY A 64 19.56 -13.58 0.54
CA GLY A 64 18.66 -12.51 0.16
C GLY A 64 19.34 -11.47 -0.73
N LYS A 65 18.58 -10.43 -1.08
CA LYS A 65 19.09 -9.24 -1.77
C LYS A 65 19.54 -8.19 -0.75
N SER A 66 20.56 -7.42 -1.10
CA SER A 66 20.93 -6.25 -0.29
C SER A 66 19.82 -5.19 -0.37
N LEU A 67 19.77 -4.30 0.62
CA LEU A 67 18.78 -3.22 0.63
C LEU A 67 18.97 -2.33 -0.60
N GLU A 68 20.21 -2.06 -0.96
CA GLU A 68 20.60 -1.28 -2.12
C GLU A 68 20.13 -1.91 -3.43
N ASP A 69 20.25 -3.24 -3.56
CA ASP A 69 19.77 -3.96 -4.75
C ASP A 69 18.24 -3.91 -4.88
N ILE A 70 17.53 -4.02 -3.77
CA ILE A 70 16.06 -3.91 -3.73
C ILE A 70 15.61 -2.50 -4.11
N GLU A 71 16.29 -1.47 -3.60
CA GLU A 71 15.99 -0.07 -3.91
C GLU A 71 16.18 0.23 -5.39
N ILE A 72 17.24 -0.30 -6.02
CA ILE A 72 17.48 -0.16 -7.45
C ILE A 72 16.39 -0.85 -8.27
N GLU A 73 15.97 -2.06 -7.89
CA GLU A 73 14.96 -2.83 -8.62
C GLU A 73 13.57 -2.20 -8.55
N LEU A 74 13.18 -1.67 -7.39
CA LEU A 74 11.86 -1.07 -7.18
C LEU A 74 11.77 0.38 -7.69
N PHE A 75 12.85 1.15 -7.55
CA PHE A 75 12.82 2.60 -7.78
C PHE A 75 13.73 3.06 -8.93
N GLY A 76 14.46 2.15 -9.58
CA GLY A 76 15.23 2.42 -10.80
C GLY A 76 16.56 3.16 -10.59
N GLY A 77 17.03 3.31 -9.35
CA GLY A 77 18.31 3.95 -9.03
C GLY A 77 18.34 4.57 -7.63
N GLN A 78 19.56 4.83 -7.15
CA GLN A 78 19.85 5.40 -5.82
C GLN A 78 19.00 6.66 -5.59
N LEU A 79 18.21 6.67 -4.52
CA LEU A 79 17.56 7.89 -4.04
C LEU A 79 18.67 8.78 -3.47
N ASP A 80 19.03 9.84 -4.22
CA ASP A 80 20.00 10.87 -3.82
C ASP A 80 19.69 11.50 -2.43
#